data_AF-A0A9E0WIJ6-F1
#
_entry.id   AF-A0A9E0WIJ6-F1
#
_cell.length_a   1.000
_cell.length_b   1.000
_cell.length_c   1.000
_cell.angle_alpha   90.00
_cell.angle_beta   90.00
_cell.angle_gamma   90.00
#
_symmetry.space_group_name_H-M   'P 1'
#
loop_
_entity.id
_entity.type
_entity.pdbx_description
1 polymer ?
#
loop_
_entity_poly.entity_id
_entity_poly.type
_entity_poly.pdbx_seq_one_letter_code
_entity_poly.pdbx_strand_id
1 'polypeptide(L)'
;MMQKGRYTELFFMDEATALAAGHRPCYECRYQDAKRFRAALVASGLVGSKPKASELSDAIAGEIQAILNHKVDREVIDPASLPDGAMFTTGSTPFLKWQGTAHPWSFEGYGARQALPAQAVRLTPALSCAALENGYEPHLHESLAA
;
A
#
# COMPACT_ATOMS: atom_id res chain seq x y z
N MET A 1 9.41 3.90 21.80
CA MET A 1 10.38 3.31 22.77
C MET A 1 10.55 1.84 22.39
N MET A 2 11.72 1.46 21.89
CA MET A 2 12.01 0.13 21.34
C MET A 2 12.00 -0.96 22.43
N GLN A 3 11.33 -2.09 22.18
CA GLN A 3 11.48 -3.31 22.99
C GLN A 3 12.50 -4.27 22.33
N LYS A 4 13.54 -4.65 23.08
CA LYS A 4 14.51 -5.67 22.64
C LYS A 4 13.85 -7.06 22.57
N GLY A 5 14.09 -7.79 21.48
CA GLY A 5 13.68 -9.19 21.30
C GLY A 5 12.41 -9.41 20.47
N ARG A 6 11.80 -8.33 19.95
CA ARG A 6 10.75 -8.39 18.94
C ARG A 6 11.21 -7.55 17.74
N TYR A 7 11.30 -8.14 16.56
CA TYR A 7 11.58 -7.43 15.30
C TYR A 7 10.34 -6.59 14.91
N THR A 8 10.01 -5.59 15.72
CA THR A 8 8.77 -4.82 15.63
C THR A 8 9.07 -3.34 15.59
N GLU A 9 9.24 -2.79 14.38
CA GLU A 9 8.64 -1.52 13.96
C GLU A 9 8.35 -1.66 12.45
N LEU A 10 7.18 -1.20 11.99
CA LEU A 10 7.06 -0.83 10.58
C LEU A 10 8.10 0.26 10.40
N PHE A 11 9.10 0.08 9.53
CA PHE A 11 10.04 1.16 9.17
C PHE A 11 9.36 2.35 8.46
N PHE A 12 8.04 2.28 8.34
CA PHE A 12 7.15 3.19 7.66
C PHE A 12 6.18 3.78 8.68
N MET A 13 5.72 4.99 8.42
CA MET A 13 4.72 5.67 9.25
C MET A 13 3.49 4.79 9.50
N ASP A 14 3.00 4.11 8.47
CA ASP A 14 1.89 3.17 8.55
C ASP A 14 1.94 2.12 7.44
N GLU A 15 0.89 1.30 7.36
CA GLU A 15 0.83 0.22 6.39
C GLU A 15 0.53 0.69 4.95
N ALA A 16 -0.25 1.74 4.75
CA ALA A 16 -0.45 2.29 3.40
C ALA A 16 0.90 2.74 2.80
N THR A 17 1.74 3.38 3.62
CA THR A 17 3.11 3.74 3.27
C THR A 17 3.96 2.51 2.94
N ALA A 18 3.87 1.45 3.76
CA ALA A 18 4.61 0.21 3.52
C ALA A 18 4.18 -0.47 2.20
N LEU A 19 2.87 -0.54 1.94
CA LEU A 19 2.31 -1.07 0.69
C LEU A 19 2.77 -0.24 -0.51
N ALA A 20 2.78 1.09 -0.39
CA ALA A 20 3.26 2.00 -1.42
C ALA A 20 4.74 1.81 -1.77
N ALA A 21 5.55 1.42 -0.78
CA ALA A 21 6.94 1.05 -0.97
C ALA A 21 7.13 -0.40 -1.49
N GLY A 22 6.05 -1.17 -1.67
CA GLY A 22 6.08 -2.55 -2.16
C GLY A 22 6.29 -3.61 -1.08
N HIS A 23 6.04 -3.27 0.19
CA HIS A 23 6.08 -4.23 1.28
C HIS A 23 4.68 -4.76 1.59
N ARG A 24 4.58 -6.07 1.83
CA ARG A 24 3.37 -6.73 2.37
C ARG A 24 3.53 -6.99 3.87
N PRO A 25 2.45 -7.33 4.60
CA PRO A 25 2.56 -7.69 6.01
C PRO A 25 3.45 -8.92 6.21
N CYS A 26 4.27 -8.90 7.26
CA CYS A 26 5.24 -9.94 7.54
C CYS A 26 4.61 -11.16 8.24
N TYR A 27 4.98 -12.36 7.83
CA TYR A 27 4.48 -13.61 8.43
C TYR A 27 5.08 -13.90 9.82
N GLU A 28 6.13 -13.20 10.25
CA GLU A 28 6.72 -13.39 11.58
C GLU A 28 6.11 -12.45 12.61
N CYS A 29 6.04 -11.15 12.32
CA CYS A 29 5.56 -10.14 13.28
C CYS A 29 4.07 -9.77 13.13
N ARG A 30 3.50 -9.93 11.93
CA ARG A 30 2.10 -9.57 11.60
C ARG A 30 1.36 -10.73 10.95
N TYR A 31 1.50 -11.93 11.53
CA TYR A 31 1.02 -13.19 10.94
C TYR A 31 -0.46 -13.16 10.51
N GLN A 32 -1.36 -12.61 11.33
CA GLN A 32 -2.78 -12.55 10.99
C GLN A 32 -3.05 -11.58 9.83
N ASP A 33 -2.39 -10.43 9.79
CA ASP A 33 -2.48 -9.49 8.68
C ASP A 33 -1.92 -10.11 7.40
N ALA A 34 -0.78 -10.81 7.49
CA ALA A 34 -0.18 -11.48 6.35
C ALA A 34 -1.11 -12.56 5.76
N LYS A 35 -1.86 -13.27 6.62
CA LYS A 35 -2.91 -14.21 6.18
C LYS A 35 -4.09 -13.50 5.52
N ARG A 36 -4.57 -12.38 6.10
CA ARG A 36 -5.65 -11.56 5.51
C ARG A 36 -5.26 -11.02 4.14
N PHE A 37 -4.07 -10.44 4.03
CA PHE A 37 -3.52 -9.92 2.78
C PHE A 37 -3.44 -11.01 1.70
N ARG A 38 -2.91 -12.18 2.06
CA ARG A 38 -2.89 -13.34 1.16
C ARG A 38 -4.30 -13.79 0.76
N ALA A 39 -5.24 -13.82 1.69
CA ALA A 39 -6.61 -14.24 1.40
C ALA A 39 -7.29 -13.26 0.43
N ALA A 40 -7.12 -11.95 0.63
CA ALA A 40 -7.62 -10.91 -0.26
C ALA A 40 -7.02 -11.03 -1.68
N LEU A 41 -5.71 -11.29 -1.79
CA LEU A 41 -5.08 -11.56 -3.08
C LEU A 41 -5.61 -12.82 -3.77
N VAL A 42 -5.83 -13.90 -3.02
CA VAL A 42 -6.46 -15.11 -3.58
C VAL A 42 -7.88 -14.79 -4.07
N ALA A 43 -8.64 -13.98 -3.33
CA ALA A 43 -9.97 -13.56 -3.71
C ALA A 43 -10.01 -12.66 -4.96
N SER A 44 -8.95 -11.88 -5.21
CA SER A 44 -8.84 -11.06 -6.43
C SER A 44 -8.68 -11.88 -7.71
N GLY A 45 -8.31 -13.17 -7.59
CA GLY A 45 -8.08 -14.06 -8.74
C GLY A 45 -6.77 -13.79 -9.50
N LEU A 46 -5.96 -12.81 -9.07
CA LEU A 46 -4.68 -12.48 -9.71
C LEU A 46 -3.54 -13.44 -9.32
N VAL A 47 -3.73 -14.23 -8.26
CA VAL A 47 -2.75 -15.22 -7.80
C VAL A 47 -3.40 -16.60 -7.65
N GLY A 48 -2.57 -17.65 -7.66
CA GLY A 48 -3.05 -19.01 -7.43
C GLY A 48 -3.69 -19.19 -6.05
N SER A 49 -4.40 -20.30 -5.82
CA SER A 49 -5.18 -20.53 -4.59
C SER A 49 -4.35 -20.69 -3.31
N LYS A 50 -3.05 -21.03 -3.44
CA LYS A 50 -2.14 -21.21 -2.30
C LYS A 50 -0.74 -20.62 -2.57
N PRO A 51 -0.63 -19.30 -2.77
CA PRO A 51 0.65 -18.70 -3.08
C PRO A 51 1.57 -18.75 -1.85
N LYS A 52 2.85 -18.97 -2.09
CA LYS A 52 3.88 -18.82 -1.06
C LYS A 52 4.09 -17.35 -0.75
N ALA A 53 4.52 -17.10 0.47
CA ALA A 53 4.85 -15.75 0.92
C ALA A 53 5.95 -15.09 0.06
N SER A 54 6.92 -15.87 -0.41
CA SER A 54 7.98 -15.42 -1.32
C SER A 54 7.45 -15.05 -2.69
N GLU A 55 6.56 -15.87 -3.28
CA GLU A 55 5.96 -15.60 -4.61
C GLU A 55 5.22 -14.26 -4.62
N LEU A 56 4.46 -13.96 -3.55
CA LEU A 56 3.79 -12.66 -3.40
C LEU A 56 4.80 -11.51 -3.26
N SER A 57 5.85 -11.71 -2.46
CA SER A 57 6.89 -10.70 -2.28
C SER A 57 7.65 -10.42 -3.58
N ASP A 58 8.00 -11.47 -4.33
CA ASP A 58 8.72 -11.37 -5.60
C ASP A 58 7.87 -10.69 -6.67
N ALA A 59 6.56 -10.98 -6.72
CA ALA A 59 5.63 -10.32 -7.63
C ALA A 59 5.52 -8.81 -7.36
N ILE A 60 5.28 -8.42 -6.10
CA ILE A 60 5.18 -7.00 -5.71
C ILE A 60 6.52 -6.28 -5.93
N ALA A 61 7.63 -6.91 -5.52
CA ALA A 61 8.96 -6.35 -5.74
C ALA A 61 9.27 -6.22 -7.24
N GLY A 62 8.82 -7.17 -8.07
CA GLY A 62 8.96 -7.13 -9.52
C GLY A 62 8.32 -5.89 -10.15
N GLU A 63 7.13 -5.49 -9.68
CA GLU A 63 6.47 -4.25 -10.12
C GLU A 63 7.32 -3.02 -9.80
N ILE A 64 7.80 -2.91 -8.56
CA ILE A 64 8.65 -1.79 -8.12
C ILE A 64 9.97 -1.77 -8.90
N GLN A 65 10.61 -2.92 -9.06
CA GLN A 65 11.90 -3.02 -9.76
C GLN A 65 11.77 -2.73 -11.25
N ALA A 66 10.65 -3.04 -11.90
CA ALA A 66 10.41 -2.65 -13.28
C ALA A 66 10.39 -1.12 -13.44
N ILE A 67 9.77 -0.42 -12.49
CA ILE A 67 9.73 1.05 -12.45
C ILE A 67 11.12 1.64 -12.18
N LEU A 68 11.80 1.16 -11.14
CA LEU A 68 13.11 1.68 -10.74
C LEU A 68 14.20 1.45 -11.79
N ASN A 69 14.09 0.37 -12.56
CA ASN A 69 15.01 0.08 -13.67
C ASN A 69 14.54 0.68 -15.01
N HIS A 70 13.58 1.60 -14.99
CA HIS A 70 13.05 2.28 -16.19
C HIS A 70 12.54 1.32 -17.29
N LYS A 71 12.08 0.13 -16.91
CA LYS A 71 11.48 -0.84 -17.86
C LYS A 71 10.02 -0.51 -18.14
N VAL A 72 9.34 0.10 -17.16
CA VAL A 72 7.93 0.51 -17.22
C VAL A 72 7.80 1.84 -16.51
N ASP A 73 7.06 2.78 -17.08
CA ASP A 73 6.74 4.05 -16.41
C ASP A 73 5.69 3.86 -15.32
N ARG A 74 5.67 4.74 -14.32
CA ARG A 74 4.57 4.74 -13.35
C ARG A 74 3.27 5.11 -14.05
N GLU A 75 2.22 4.39 -13.69
CA GLU A 75 0.90 4.55 -14.28
C GLU A 75 0.25 5.88 -13.86
N VAL A 76 -0.26 6.63 -14.84
CA VAL A 76 -1.15 7.78 -14.63
C VAL A 76 -2.58 7.26 -14.54
N ILE A 77 -3.27 7.59 -13.45
CA ILE A 77 -4.61 7.08 -13.11
C ILE A 77 -5.55 8.21 -12.73
N ASP A 78 -6.85 7.91 -12.69
CA ASP A 78 -7.84 8.70 -11.94
C ASP A 78 -7.80 8.25 -10.46
N PRO A 79 -7.41 9.11 -9.50
CA PRO A 79 -7.37 8.76 -8.08
C PRO A 79 -8.69 8.23 -7.52
N ALA A 80 -9.84 8.58 -8.13
CA ALA A 80 -11.14 8.10 -7.71
C ALA A 80 -11.31 6.58 -7.94
N SER A 81 -10.57 5.98 -8.88
CA SER A 81 -10.62 4.55 -9.16
C SER A 81 -9.77 3.72 -8.19
N LEU A 82 -8.86 4.34 -7.43
CA LEU A 82 -8.03 3.62 -6.49
C LEU A 82 -8.84 3.09 -5.29
N PRO A 83 -8.47 1.95 -4.70
CA PRO A 83 -9.05 1.50 -3.44
C PRO A 83 -8.61 2.38 -2.26
N ASP A 84 -9.43 2.40 -1.22
CA ASP A 84 -9.03 3.01 0.05
C ASP A 84 -7.77 2.32 0.60
N GLY A 85 -6.80 3.11 1.07
CA GLY A 85 -5.50 2.59 1.50
C GLY A 85 -4.40 2.65 0.43
N ALA A 86 -4.74 2.94 -0.83
CA ALA A 86 -3.74 3.14 -1.87
C ALA A 86 -3.17 4.56 -1.84
N MET A 87 -1.90 4.70 -2.24
CA MET A 87 -1.21 5.97 -2.33
C MET A 87 -0.94 6.37 -3.79
N PHE A 88 -0.94 7.68 -4.02
CA PHE A 88 -0.62 8.32 -5.30
C PHE A 88 0.19 9.60 -5.09
N THR A 89 0.72 10.18 -6.18
CA THR A 89 1.40 11.48 -6.15
C THR A 89 0.98 12.36 -7.32
N THR A 90 0.97 13.68 -7.12
CA THR A 90 0.85 14.69 -8.19
C THR A 90 2.20 15.27 -8.61
N GLY A 91 3.31 14.64 -8.20
CA GLY A 91 4.68 15.05 -8.51
C GLY A 91 5.52 15.19 -7.24
N SER A 92 5.26 16.23 -6.46
CA SER A 92 6.06 16.54 -5.26
C SER A 92 5.51 15.95 -3.97
N THR A 93 4.19 15.74 -3.89
CA THR A 93 3.52 15.35 -2.64
C THR A 93 2.82 14.00 -2.81
N PRO A 94 3.15 13.01 -1.97
CA PRO A 94 2.37 11.78 -1.88
C PRO A 94 1.07 12.01 -1.11
N PHE A 95 0.03 11.27 -1.49
CA PHE A 95 -1.28 11.31 -0.86
C PHE A 95 -1.78 9.90 -0.62
N LEU A 96 -2.52 9.71 0.46
CA LEU A 96 -3.39 8.56 0.68
C LEU A 96 -4.76 8.84 0.06
N LYS A 97 -5.30 7.87 -0.68
CA LYS A 97 -6.72 7.85 -1.05
C LYS A 97 -7.52 7.19 0.07
N TRP A 98 -8.52 7.91 0.60
CA TRP A 98 -9.38 7.42 1.67
C TRP A 98 -10.78 8.03 1.59
N GLN A 99 -11.82 7.20 1.58
CA GLN A 99 -13.24 7.57 1.59
C GLN A 99 -13.60 8.68 0.57
N GLY A 100 -13.05 8.56 -0.64
CA GLY A 100 -13.31 9.52 -1.73
C GLY A 100 -12.55 10.85 -1.61
N THR A 101 -11.55 10.94 -0.73
CA THR A 101 -10.73 12.14 -0.54
C THR A 101 -9.23 11.84 -0.58
N ALA A 102 -8.44 12.88 -0.81
CA ALA A 102 -6.97 12.83 -0.75
C ALA A 102 -6.48 13.33 0.61
N HIS A 103 -5.61 12.58 1.26
CA HIS A 103 -4.93 12.99 2.48
C HIS A 103 -3.44 13.15 2.20
N PRO A 104 -2.89 14.39 2.25
CA PRO A 104 -1.45 14.61 2.05
C PRO A 104 -0.66 13.82 3.07
N TRP A 105 0.39 13.13 2.63
CA TRP A 105 1.26 12.35 3.51
C TRP A 105 2.50 13.15 3.89
N SER A 106 2.90 13.09 5.16
CA SER A 106 4.20 13.52 5.65
C SER A 106 4.74 12.51 6.67
N PHE A 107 5.99 12.67 7.13
CA PHE A 107 6.55 11.80 8.17
C PHE A 107 5.84 11.94 9.52
N GLU A 108 5.17 13.07 9.75
CA GLU A 108 4.40 13.38 10.95
C GLU A 108 2.97 12.83 10.92
N GLY A 109 2.47 12.43 9.75
CA GLY A 109 1.10 11.95 9.59
C GLY A 109 0.41 12.39 8.31
N TYR A 110 -0.91 12.16 8.28
CA TYR A 110 -1.79 12.68 7.24
C TYR A 110 -2.24 14.11 7.54
N GLY A 111 -2.19 14.96 6.52
CA GLY A 111 -2.75 16.30 6.54
C GLY A 111 -4.26 16.34 6.31
N ALA A 112 -4.81 17.56 6.33
CA ALA A 112 -6.23 17.80 6.12
C ALA A 112 -6.72 17.24 4.77
N ARG A 113 -7.93 16.66 4.78
CA ARG A 113 -8.57 16.10 3.57
C ARG A 113 -8.69 17.14 2.46
N GLN A 114 -8.40 16.72 1.23
CA GLN A 114 -8.50 17.51 0.02
C GLN A 114 -9.36 16.79 -1.02
N ALA A 115 -9.82 17.54 -2.02
CA ALA A 115 -10.46 16.94 -3.19
C ALA A 115 -9.47 16.06 -3.94
N LEU A 116 -9.95 14.94 -4.49
CA LEU A 116 -9.16 14.13 -5.40
C LEU A 116 -8.83 14.94 -6.66
N PRO A 117 -7.56 14.95 -7.12
CA PRO A 117 -7.23 15.55 -8.40
C PRO A 117 -7.79 14.69 -9.55
N ALA A 118 -7.96 15.28 -10.73
CA ALA A 118 -8.48 14.55 -11.89
C ALA A 118 -7.54 13.45 -12.39
N GLN A 119 -6.24 13.62 -12.20
CA GLN A 119 -5.21 12.65 -12.56
C GLN A 119 -4.08 12.67 -11.53
N ALA A 120 -3.48 11.51 -11.30
CA ALA A 120 -2.27 11.37 -10.50
C ALA A 120 -1.45 10.17 -10.95
N VAL A 121 -0.26 10.03 -10.38
CA VAL A 121 0.61 8.87 -10.59
C VAL A 121 0.44 7.89 -9.44
N ARG A 122 0.14 6.62 -9.75
CA ARG A 122 -0.02 5.57 -8.73
C ARG A 122 1.32 5.27 -8.05
N LEU A 123 1.31 5.22 -6.71
CA LEU A 123 2.47 4.79 -5.93
C LEU A 123 2.37 3.33 -5.49
N THR A 124 1.20 2.91 -5.01
CA THR A 124 0.95 1.55 -4.54
C THR A 124 0.95 0.55 -5.68
N PRO A 125 1.74 -0.56 -5.61
CA PRO A 125 1.74 -1.62 -6.62
C PRO A 125 0.34 -2.16 -6.93
N ALA A 126 0.12 -2.60 -8.16
CA ALA A 126 -1.18 -3.02 -8.65
C ALA A 126 -1.66 -4.25 -7.88
N LEU A 127 -0.76 -5.17 -7.56
CA LEU A 127 -1.11 -6.33 -6.75
C LEU A 127 -1.51 -5.91 -5.32
N SER A 128 -0.82 -4.93 -4.72
CA SER A 128 -1.23 -4.38 -3.42
C SER A 128 -2.59 -3.68 -3.49
N CYS A 129 -2.89 -2.93 -4.56
CA CYS A 129 -4.23 -2.37 -4.80
C CYS A 129 -5.29 -3.47 -4.90
N ALA A 130 -5.02 -4.55 -5.62
CA ALA A 130 -5.95 -5.67 -5.73
C ALA A 130 -6.25 -6.32 -4.37
N ALA A 131 -5.28 -6.37 -3.45
CA ALA A 131 -5.54 -6.83 -2.08
C ALA A 131 -6.50 -5.89 -1.34
N LEU A 132 -6.28 -4.57 -1.44
CA LEU A 132 -7.13 -3.55 -0.82
C LEU A 132 -8.57 -3.63 -1.36
N GLU A 133 -8.74 -3.74 -2.68
CA GLU A 133 -10.04 -3.90 -3.35
C GLU A 133 -10.80 -5.14 -2.90
N ASN A 134 -10.08 -6.20 -2.49
CA ASN A 134 -10.65 -7.48 -2.09
C ASN A 134 -10.69 -7.68 -0.56
N GLY A 135 -10.81 -6.56 0.18
CA GLY A 135 -11.12 -6.57 1.61
C GLY A 135 -9.92 -6.66 2.54
N TYR A 136 -8.71 -6.41 2.05
CA TYR A 136 -7.58 -6.14 2.94
C TYR A 136 -7.66 -4.71 3.49
N GLU A 137 -7.79 -4.58 4.81
CA GLU A 137 -7.79 -3.27 5.47
C GLU A 137 -6.40 -2.99 6.05
N PRO A 138 -5.70 -1.95 5.58
CA PRO A 138 -4.39 -1.58 6.11
C PRO A 138 -4.52 -0.85 7.45
N HIS A 139 -3.55 -1.03 8.34
CA HIS A 139 -3.41 -0.20 9.53
C HIS A 139 -2.89 1.19 9.15
N LEU A 140 -3.69 2.22 9.39
CA LEU A 140 -3.40 3.61 9.04
C LEU A 140 -2.97 4.40 10.28
N HIS A 141 -2.15 5.44 10.06
CA HIS A 141 -1.71 6.32 11.14
C HIS A 141 -2.90 7.04 11.80
N GLU A 142 -2.83 7.25 13.12
CA GLU A 142 -3.94 7.81 13.91
C GLU A 142 -4.38 9.22 13.47
N SER A 143 -3.45 9.99 12.88
CA SER A 143 -3.76 11.33 12.35
C SER A 143 -4.75 11.34 11.19
N LEU A 144 -5.04 10.18 10.57
CA LEU A 144 -6.12 10.09 9.59
C LEU A 144 -7.52 10.29 10.22
N ALA A 145 -7.67 9.94 11.49
CA ALA A 145 -8.92 10.06 12.23
C ALA A 145 -9.09 11.42 12.93
N ALA A 146 -8.07 12.28 12.87
CA ALA A 146 -8.02 13.58 13.53
C ALA A 146 -8.67 14.71 12.72
#